data_AF-A0A7V4KNV1-F1
#
_entry.id   AF-A0A7V4KNV1-F1
#
_cell.length_a   1.000
_cell.length_b   1.000
_cell.length_c   1.000
_cell.angle_alpha   90.00
_cell.angle_beta   90.00
_cell.angle_gamma   90.00
#
_symmetry.space_group_name_H-M   'P 1'
#
loop_
_entity.id
_entity.type
_entity.pdbx_description
1 polymer ?
#
loop_
_entity_poly.entity_id
_entity_poly.type
_entity_poly.pdbx_seq_one_letter_code
_entity_poly.pdbx_strand_id
1 'polypeptide(L)' 'GIELEGTDDRAYEPAQYLSLTALIGALLEAYPGLSADRIVGHSDIAPGRKSDPGLSFDWARVRADVARLVGSGGER' A
#
# COMPACT_ATOMS: atom_id res chain seq x y z
N GLY A 1 -3.01 -1.78 10.46
CA GLY A 1 -3.84 -1.13 9.43
C GLY A 1 -3.29 0.25 9.21
N ILE A 2 -3.31 0.72 7.95
CA ILE A 2 -2.97 2.10 7.57
C ILE A 2 -4.23 2.66 6.94
N GLU A 3 -4.63 3.86 7.37
CA GLU A 3 -5.82 4.55 6.86
C GLU A 3 -5.40 5.70 5.94
N LEU A 4 -6.05 5.82 4.78
CA LEU A 4 -5.97 6.98 3.91
C LEU A 4 -7.32 7.67 3.90
N GLU A 5 -7.34 8.97 4.18
CA GLU A 5 -8.56 9.76 4.07
C GLU A 5 -9.07 9.78 2.62
N GLY A 6 -10.32 9.39 2.40
CA GLY A 6 -10.89 9.29 1.07
C GLY A 6 -12.24 8.57 1.07
N THR A 7 -12.72 8.26 -0.13
CA THR A 7 -13.94 7.48 -0.36
C THR A 7 -13.66 6.39 -1.38
N ASP A 8 -14.47 5.32 -1.38
CA ASP A 8 -14.26 4.16 -2.25
C ASP A 8 -14.34 4.48 -3.76
N ASP A 9 -14.96 5.61 -4.12
CA ASP A 9 -15.33 6.02 -5.48
C ASP A 9 -14.56 7.23 -6.02
N ARG A 10 -13.65 7.82 -5.22
CA ARG A 10 -12.83 8.96 -5.63
C ARG A 10 -11.36 8.58 -5.63
N ALA A 11 -10.65 9.02 -6.65
CA ALA A 11 -9.21 8.80 -6.74
C ALA A 11 -8.48 9.47 -5.57
N TYR A 12 -7.61 8.70 -4.93
CA TYR A 12 -6.68 9.21 -3.91
C TYR A 12 -5.66 10.16 -4.53
N GLU A 13 -5.21 11.13 -3.73
CA GLU A 13 -4.27 12.14 -4.20
C GLU A 13 -2.87 11.56 -4.42
N PRO A 14 -2.09 12.09 -5.39
CA PRO A 14 -0.72 11.67 -5.60
C PRO A 14 0.16 11.72 -4.34
N ALA A 15 -0.06 12.71 -3.46
CA ALA A 15 0.65 12.85 -2.20
C ALA A 15 0.38 11.71 -1.22
N GLN A 16 -0.87 11.19 -1.18
CA GLN A 16 -1.22 10.08 -0.31
C GLN A 16 -0.49 8.79 -0.71
N TYR A 17 -0.39 8.52 -2.01
CA TYR A 17 0.40 7.39 -2.50
C TYR A 17 1.88 7.52 -2.16
N LEU A 18 2.48 8.70 -2.32
CA LEU A 18 3.89 8.94 -1.99
C LEU A 18 4.15 8.68 -0.50
N SER A 19 3.31 9.22 0.38
CA SER A 19 3.40 8.99 1.82
C SER A 19 3.20 7.51 2.18
N LEU A 20 2.21 6.86 1.56
CA LEU A 20 1.92 5.44 1.79
C LEU A 20 3.12 4.56 1.41
N THR A 21 3.68 4.74 0.23
CA THR A 21 4.75 3.86 -0.27
C THR A 21 6.06 4.06 0.51
N ALA A 22 6.35 5.29 0.93
CA ALA A 22 7.48 5.57 1.82
C ALA A 22 7.31 4.89 3.19
N LEU A 23 6.10 4.96 3.77
CA LEU A 23 5.78 4.27 5.01
C LEU A 23 5.90 2.75 4.87
N ILE A 24 5.36 2.17 3.80
CA ILE A 24 5.47 0.73 3.52
C ILE A 24 6.94 0.30 3.44
N GLY A 25 7.78 1.05 2.71
CA GLY A 25 9.21 0.77 2.61
C GLY A 25 9.90 0.73 3.99
N ALA A 26 9.66 1.75 4.82
CA ALA A 26 10.19 1.81 6.17
C ALA A 26 9.71 0.65 7.06
N LEU A 27 8.44 0.24 6.94
CA LEU A 27 7.91 -0.91 7.68
C LEU A 27 8.53 -2.24 7.23
N LEU A 28 8.74 -2.44 5.93
CA LEU A 28 9.40 -3.65 5.42
C LEU A 28 10.85 -3.75 5.92
N GLU A 29 11.57 -2.63 6.01
CA GLU A 29 12.93 -2.57 6.56
C GLU A 29 12.94 -2.85 8.07
N ALA A 30 12.02 -2.22 8.83
CA ALA A 30 11.96 -2.36 10.28
C ALA A 30 11.45 -3.73 10.75
N TYR A 31 10.66 -4.42 9.92
CA TYR A 31 10.01 -5.68 10.29
C TYR A 31 10.26 -6.76 9.22
N PRO A 32 11.38 -7.51 9.31
CA PRO A 32 11.77 -8.53 8.31
C PRO A 32 10.77 -9.67 8.09
N GLY A 33 9.82 -9.85 9.01
CA GLY A 33 8.72 -10.83 8.85
C GLY A 33 7.58 -10.36 7.94
N LEU A 34 7.56 -9.08 7.57
CA LEU A 34 6.61 -8.53 6.60
C LEU A 34 7.09 -8.80 5.18
N SER A 35 6.14 -8.94 4.25
CA SER A 35 6.42 -9.11 2.83
C SER A 35 5.53 -8.17 2.01
N ALA A 36 6.09 -7.62 0.94
CA ALA A 36 5.37 -6.81 -0.04
C ALA A 36 4.22 -7.58 -0.71
N ASP A 37 4.31 -8.91 -0.79
CA ASP A 37 3.25 -9.77 -1.35
C ASP A 37 2.00 -9.82 -0.46
N ARG A 38 2.14 -9.48 0.83
CA ARG A 38 1.06 -9.53 1.83
C ARG A 38 0.42 -8.19 2.10
N ILE A 39 0.67 -7.19 1.26
CA ILE A 39 -0.03 -5.91 1.29
C ILE A 39 -1.40 -6.11 0.61
N VAL A 40 -2.46 -6.02 1.42
CA VAL A 40 -3.84 -6.29 1.03
C VAL A 40 -4.78 -5.21 1.56
N GLY A 41 -5.93 -5.06 0.91
CA GLY A 41 -7.00 -4.17 1.34
C GLY A 41 -7.81 -4.76 2.49
N HIS A 42 -8.64 -3.94 3.12
CA HIS A 42 -9.56 -4.42 4.16
C HIS A 42 -10.65 -5.32 3.55
N SER A 43 -11.08 -5.01 2.33
CA SER A 43 -12.00 -5.80 1.52
C SER A 43 -11.49 -7.23 1.25
N ASP A 44 -10.17 -7.41 1.07
CA ASP A 44 -9.56 -8.73 0.86
C ASP A 44 -9.64 -9.61 2.13
N ILE A 45 -9.55 -9.00 3.31
CA ILE A 45 -9.58 -9.69 4.62
C ILE A 45 -11.03 -9.93 5.07
N ALA A 46 -11.96 -9.07 4.67
CA ALA A 46 -13.34 -9.06 5.15
C ALA A 46 -14.37 -8.93 4.00
N PRO A 47 -14.39 -9.88 3.04
CA PRO A 47 -15.27 -9.81 1.88
C PRO A 47 -16.74 -9.77 2.30
N GLY A 48 -17.52 -8.89 1.67
CA GLY A 48 -18.94 -8.68 1.96
C GLY A 48 -19.25 -7.85 3.21
N ARG A 49 -18.25 -7.56 4.06
CA ARG A 49 -18.38 -6.65 5.22
C ARG A 49 -17.70 -5.31 4.98
N LYS A 50 -16.59 -5.31 4.24
CA LYS A 50 -15.74 -4.14 3.99
C LYS A 50 -15.49 -3.97 2.50
N SER A 51 -15.48 -2.72 2.06
CA SER A 51 -15.25 -2.33 0.66
C SER A 51 -13.98 -1.51 0.49
N ASP A 52 -13.47 -0.90 1.57
CA ASP A 52 -12.24 -0.13 1.57
C ASP A 52 -11.01 -1.00 1.23
N PRO A 53 -10.04 -0.48 0.45
CA PRO A 53 -9.90 0.91 0.00
C PRO A 53 -10.67 1.26 -1.29
N GLY A 54 -11.59 0.41 -1.74
CA GLY A 54 -12.43 0.66 -2.91
C GLY A 54 -11.73 0.46 -4.25
N LEU A 55 -12.51 0.62 -5.33
CA LEU A 55 -12.04 0.45 -6.71
C LEU A 55 -11.12 1.60 -7.16
N SER A 56 -11.23 2.77 -6.53
CA SER A 56 -10.42 3.95 -6.82
C SER A 56 -8.99 3.87 -6.26
N PHE A 57 -8.67 2.86 -5.46
CA PHE A 57 -7.32 2.61 -4.98
C PHE A 57 -6.46 1.90 -6.03
N ASP A 58 -5.38 2.56 -6.44
CA ASP A 58 -4.47 2.08 -7.48
C ASP A 58 -3.42 1.13 -6.90
N TRP A 59 -3.80 -0.15 -6.82
CA TRP A 59 -2.90 -1.22 -6.40
C TRP A 59 -1.68 -1.37 -7.31
N ALA A 60 -1.81 -1.13 -8.61
CA ALA A 60 -0.71 -1.28 -9.56
C ALA A 60 0.38 -0.25 -9.28
N ARG A 61 -0.01 1.01 -9.01
CA ARG A 61 0.90 2.07 -8.59
C ARG A 61 1.64 1.72 -7.31
N VAL A 62 0.91 1.31 -6.26
CA VAL A 62 1.53 0.96 -4.97
C VAL A 62 2.53 -0.17 -5.12
N ARG A 63 2.18 -1.24 -5.85
CA ARG A 63 3.10 -2.37 -6.08
C ARG A 63 4.35 -1.96 -6.85
N ALA A 64 4.20 -1.12 -7.88
CA ALA A 64 5.33 -0.62 -8.66
C ALA A 64 6.26 0.28 -7.82
N ASP A 65 5.69 1.18 -7.02
CA ASP A 65 6.44 2.09 -6.15
C ASP A 65 7.20 1.32 -5.04
N VAL A 66 6.54 0.37 -4.38
CA VAL A 66 7.17 -0.47 -3.35
C VAL A 66 8.27 -1.35 -3.93
N ALA A 67 8.05 -1.97 -5.10
CA ALA A 67 9.07 -2.78 -5.76
C ALA A 67 10.32 -1.97 -6.10
N ARG A 68 10.16 -0.72 -6.56
CA ARG A 68 11.28 0.20 -6.79
C ARG A 68 12.05 0.52 -5.52
N LEU A 69 11.36 0.78 -4.41
CA LEU A 69 12.00 1.10 -3.13
C LEU A 69 12.79 -0.08 -2.55
N VAL A 70 12.20 -1.28 -2.58
CA VAL A 70 12.85 -2.50 -2.04
C VAL A 70 13.99 -2.98 -2.95
N GLY A 71 13.82 -2.91 -4.27
CA GLY A 71 14.85 -3.32 -5.24
C GLY A 71 16.08 -2.40 -5.28
N SER A 72 15.92 -1.13 -4.88
CA SER A 72 17.03 -0.14 -4.84
C SER A 72 17.90 -0.24 -3.58
N GLY A 73 17.54 -1.09 -2.62
CA GLY A 73 18.25 -1.28 -1.35
C GLY A 73 19.34 -2.37 -1.36
N GLY A 74 19.54 -3.07 -2.48
CA GLY A 74 20.44 -4.23 -2.60
C GLY A 74 21.94 -3.92 -2.80
N GLU A 75 22.34 -2.64 -2.83
CA GLU A 75 23.74 -2.22 -2.93
C GLU A 75 24.08 -1.29 -1.74
N ARG A 76 24.20 -1.84 -0.53
CA ARG A 76 24.93 -1.21 0.58
C ARG A 76 25.61 -2.27 1.43
#